data_AF-A0A1T4Z306-F1
#
_entry.id   AF-A0A1T4Z306-F1
#
_cell.length_a   1.000
_cell.length_b   1.000
_cell.length_c   1.000
_cell.angle_alpha   90.00
_cell.angle_beta   90.00
_cell.angle_gamma   90.00
#
_symmetry.space_group_name_H-M   'P 1'
#
loop_
_entity.id
_entity.type
_entity.pdbx_description
1 polymer ?
#
loop_
_entity_poly.entity_id
_entity_poly.type
_entity_poly.pdbx_seq_one_letter_code
_entity_poly.pdbx_strand_id
1 'polypeptide(L)'
;MSASRTKSFRFSHALADAIELRAKQLGYASGTDLIKGIARYDVLCQSSHGVTKEWAKLSPEEQDLLDGKLLVRAIRQKGMRAADAARVDWRDL
;
A
#
# COMPACT_ATOMS: atom_id res chain seq x y z
N MET A 1 -26.44 6.58 -16.76
CA MET A 1 -26.23 6.96 -15.34
C MET A 1 -25.12 6.08 -14.79
N SER A 2 -23.92 6.62 -14.57
CA SER A 2 -22.82 5.82 -14.02
C SER A 2 -23.02 5.72 -12.51
N ALA A 3 -23.72 4.67 -12.08
CA ALA A 3 -23.87 4.36 -10.67
C ALA A 3 -22.51 3.90 -10.13
N SER A 4 -21.78 4.81 -9.49
CA SER A 4 -20.62 4.44 -8.70
C SER A 4 -21.07 3.47 -7.61
N ARG A 5 -20.35 2.35 -7.45
CA ARG A 5 -20.58 1.40 -6.36
C ARG A 5 -19.70 1.82 -5.18
N THR A 6 -20.30 1.98 -4.00
CA THR A 6 -19.57 2.24 -2.76
C THR A 6 -18.93 0.94 -2.26
N LYS A 7 -17.63 1.00 -1.96
CA LYS A 7 -16.89 -0.07 -1.27
C LYS A 7 -16.12 0.55 -0.10
N SER A 8 -16.31 -0.03 1.08
CA SER A 8 -15.62 0.41 2.30
C SER A 8 -14.46 -0.55 2.60
N PHE A 9 -13.32 0.02 2.93
CA PHE A 9 -12.13 -0.70 3.38
C PHE A 9 -11.79 -0.26 4.80
N ARG A 10 -11.29 -1.17 5.61
CA ARG A 10 -10.68 -0.85 6.90
C ARG A 10 -9.18 -1.04 6.76
N PHE A 11 -8.42 -0.06 7.24
CA PHE A 11 -6.97 -0.10 7.29
C PHE A 11 -6.55 -0.05 8.75
N SER A 12 -5.38 -0.61 9.04
CA SER A 12 -4.68 -0.32 10.29
C SER A 12 -4.41 1.19 10.36
N HIS A 13 -4.24 1.72 11.57
CA HIS A 13 -3.90 3.13 11.76
C HIS A 13 -2.60 3.48 11.01
N ALA A 14 -1.59 2.61 11.09
CA ALA A 14 -0.30 2.83 10.46
C ALA A 14 -0.39 2.87 8.93
N LEU A 15 -1.17 1.97 8.31
CA LEU A 15 -1.36 1.97 6.87
C LEU A 15 -2.17 3.16 6.39
N ALA A 16 -3.19 3.57 7.14
CA ALA A 16 -3.95 4.79 6.83
C ALA A 16 -3.03 6.03 6.81
N ASP A 17 -2.18 6.19 7.83
CA ASP A 17 -1.21 7.29 7.90
C ASP A 17 -0.18 7.21 6.77
N ALA A 18 0.30 6.01 6.44
CA ALA A 18 1.26 5.82 5.35
C ALA A 18 0.66 6.20 3.99
N ILE A 19 -0.62 5.87 3.75
CA ILE A 19 -1.36 6.23 2.54
C ILE A 19 -1.49 7.74 2.42
N GLU A 20 -1.92 8.43 3.47
CA GLU A 20 -2.07 9.90 3.45
C GLU A 20 -0.72 10.61 3.25
N LEU A 21 0.33 10.13 3.92
CA LEU A 21 1.68 10.65 3.74
C LEU A 21 2.15 10.48 2.28
N ARG A 22 1.95 9.29 1.70
CA ARG A 22 2.35 9.01 0.31
C ARG A 22 1.52 9.79 -0.69
N ALA A 23 0.23 9.99 -0.44
CA ALA A 23 -0.63 10.81 -1.28
C ALA A 23 -0.08 12.23 -1.37
N LYS A 24 0.22 12.85 -0.23
CA LYS A 24 0.85 14.18 -0.18
C LYS A 24 2.20 14.23 -0.91
N GLN A 25 3.08 13.26 -0.66
CA GLN A 25 4.41 13.21 -1.30
C GLN A 25 4.34 13.09 -2.82
N LEU A 26 3.30 12.45 -3.35
CA LEU A 26 3.09 12.24 -4.78
C LEU A 26 2.17 13.31 -5.42
N GLY A 27 1.66 14.25 -4.63
CA GLY A 27 0.77 15.32 -5.12
C GLY A 27 -0.68 14.91 -5.36
N TYR A 28 -1.15 13.81 -4.77
CA TYR A 28 -2.58 13.46 -4.77
C TYR A 28 -3.34 14.34 -3.76
N ALA A 29 -4.60 14.64 -4.07
CA ALA A 29 -5.46 15.46 -3.21
C ALA A 29 -5.87 14.74 -1.90
N SER A 30 -5.90 13.40 -1.91
CA SER A 30 -6.25 12.58 -0.74
C SER A 30 -5.66 11.17 -0.83
N GLY A 31 -5.59 10.46 0.29
CA GLY A 31 -5.29 9.03 0.32
C GLY A 31 -6.25 8.19 -0.54
N THR A 32 -7.52 8.56 -0.59
CA THR A 32 -8.51 7.90 -1.47
C THR A 32 -8.15 8.02 -2.95
N ASP A 33 -7.66 9.19 -3.38
CA ASP A 33 -7.26 9.39 -4.78
C ASP A 33 -5.97 8.65 -5.13
N LEU A 34 -5.04 8.53 -4.17
CA LEU A 34 -3.88 7.65 -4.30
C LEU A 34 -4.32 6.19 -4.49
N ILE A 35 -5.20 5.66 -3.64
CA ILE A 35 -5.68 4.27 -3.74
C ILE A 35 -6.32 4.01 -5.10
N LYS A 36 -7.18 4.92 -5.58
CA LYS A 36 -7.77 4.84 -6.92
C LYS A 36 -6.70 4.87 -8.01
N GLY A 37 -5.68 5.72 -7.86
CA GLY A 37 -4.55 5.82 -8.77
C GLY A 37 -3.77 4.51 -8.87
N ILE A 38 -3.42 3.93 -7.72
CA ILE A 38 -2.72 2.63 -7.64
C ILE A 38 -3.57 1.52 -8.27
N ALA A 39 -4.87 1.44 -7.94
CA ALA A 39 -5.76 0.43 -8.52
C ALA A 39 -5.87 0.57 -10.05
N ARG A 40 -5.99 1.79 -10.57
CA ARG A 40 -5.99 2.04 -12.03
C ARG A 40 -4.67 1.65 -12.68
N TYR A 41 -3.55 1.99 -12.03
CA TYR A 41 -2.21 1.66 -12.53
C TYR A 41 -1.98 0.15 -12.56
N ASP A 42 -2.37 -0.56 -11.50
CA ASP A 42 -2.28 -2.02 -11.45
C ASP A 42 -3.14 -2.69 -12.53
N VAL A 43 -4.39 -2.24 -12.72
CA VAL A 43 -5.27 -2.73 -13.80
C VAL A 43 -4.71 -2.42 -15.19
N LEU A 44 -4.04 -1.27 -15.37
CA LEU A 44 -3.39 -0.89 -16.63
C LEU A 44 -2.19 -1.79 -16.93
N CYS A 45 -1.34 -2.05 -15.93
CA CYS A 45 -0.11 -2.82 -16.11
C CYS A 45 -0.33 -4.33 -16.11
N GLN A 46 -1.37 -4.82 -15.42
CA GLN A 46 -1.68 -6.24 -15.20
C GLN A 46 -0.47 -7.07 -14.73
N SER A 47 0.46 -6.43 -14.02
CA SER A 47 1.70 -7.05 -13.58
C SER A 47 1.43 -7.98 -12.40
N SER A 48 2.08 -9.15 -12.37
CA SER A 48 2.05 -10.03 -11.22
C SER A 48 2.89 -9.45 -10.07
N HIS A 49 2.24 -8.88 -9.06
CA HIS A 49 2.91 -8.52 -7.79
C HIS A 49 2.84 -9.72 -6.83
N GLY A 50 3.96 -10.45 -6.69
CA GLY A 50 4.00 -11.70 -5.91
C GLY A 50 4.10 -11.49 -4.39
N VAL A 51 4.92 -10.54 -3.95
CA VAL A 51 5.27 -10.38 -2.53
C VAL A 51 4.08 -9.97 -1.65
N THR A 52 3.22 -9.07 -2.14
CA THR A 52 2.06 -8.57 -1.39
C THR A 52 0.94 -9.61 -1.26
N LYS A 53 0.91 -10.66 -2.11
CA LYS A 53 -0.02 -11.78 -1.97
C LYS A 53 0.29 -12.63 -0.74
N GLU A 54 1.57 -12.82 -0.43
CA GLU A 54 1.98 -13.54 0.78
C GLU A 54 1.73 -12.68 2.03
N TRP A 55 1.93 -11.36 1.95
CA TRP A 55 1.61 -10.45 3.06
C TRP A 55 0.12 -10.43 3.40
N ALA A 56 -0.76 -10.58 2.40
CA ALA A 56 -2.21 -10.67 2.63
C ALA A 56 -2.64 -11.94 3.39
N LYS A 57 -1.76 -12.96 3.51
CA LYS A 57 -2.02 -14.20 4.27
C LYS A 57 -1.55 -14.12 5.72
N LEU A 58 -0.84 -13.06 6.11
CA LEU A 58 -0.37 -12.85 7.49
C LEU A 58 -1.56 -12.69 8.44
N SER A 59 -1.34 -12.98 9.73
CA SER A 59 -2.37 -12.70 10.75
C SER A 59 -2.65 -11.20 10.86
N PRO A 60 -3.81 -10.77 11.37
CA PRO A 60 -4.10 -9.34 11.57
C PRO A 60 -3.01 -8.61 12.37
N GLU A 61 -2.45 -9.25 13.40
CA GLU A 61 -1.37 -8.71 14.22
C GLU A 61 -0.06 -8.57 13.44
N GLU A 62 0.28 -9.55 12.61
CA GLU A 62 1.45 -9.49 11.73
C GLU A 62 1.29 -8.42 10.64
N GLN A 63 0.07 -8.23 10.11
CA GLN A 63 -0.23 -7.16 9.16
C GLN A 63 -0.09 -5.78 9.80
N ASP A 64 -0.57 -5.60 11.04
CA ASP A 64 -0.39 -4.34 11.78
C ASP A 64 1.09 -4.02 12.01
N LEU A 65 1.91 -5.03 12.34
CA LEU A 65 3.36 -4.87 12.49
C LEU A 65 4.05 -4.51 11.17
N LEU A 66 3.68 -5.17 10.08
CA LEU A 66 4.15 -4.85 8.72
C LEU A 66 3.79 -3.41 8.35
N ASP A 67 2.55 -3.00 8.57
CA ASP A 67 2.07 -1.65 8.27
C ASP A 67 2.83 -0.59 9.07
N GLY A 68 3.13 -0.86 10.33
CA GLY A 68 3.99 -0.01 11.16
C GLY A 68 5.39 0.17 10.56
N LYS A 69 6.01 -0.92 10.10
CA LYS A 69 7.32 -0.88 9.40
C LYS A 69 7.22 -0.05 8.12
N LEU A 70 6.19 -0.25 7.31
CA LEU A 70 5.97 0.50 6.06
C LEU A 70 5.78 2.00 6.31
N LEU A 71 5.05 2.38 7.36
CA LEU A 71 4.90 3.78 7.77
C LEU A 71 6.26 4.41 8.09
N VAL A 72 7.10 3.75 8.89
CA VAL A 72 8.45 4.24 9.21
C VAL A 72 9.28 4.43 7.95
N ARG A 73 9.18 3.52 6.98
CA ARG A 73 9.87 3.65 5.69
C ARG A 73 9.33 4.81 4.86
N ALA A 74 8.01 5.02 4.84
CA ALA A 74 7.39 6.16 4.13
C ALA A 74 7.80 7.51 4.72
N ILE A 75 7.86 7.62 6.05
CA ILE A 75 8.38 8.80 6.77
C ILE A 75 9.83 9.07 6.37
N ARG A 76 10.67 8.02 6.32
CA ARG A 76 12.08 8.10 5.93
C ARG A 76 12.31 8.18 4.42
N GLN A 77 11.24 8.18 3.61
CA GLN A 77 11.29 8.12 2.15
C GLN A 77 12.16 6.98 1.59
N LYS A 78 12.20 5.85 2.31
CA LYS A 78 12.99 4.66 1.95
C LYS A 78 12.19 3.70 1.07
N GLY A 79 12.08 4.04 -0.22
CA GLY A 79 11.53 3.15 -1.25
C GLY A 79 12.44 1.96 -1.59
N MET A 80 11.92 1.03 -2.38
CA MET A 80 12.67 -0.09 -2.97
C MET A 80 12.38 -0.16 -4.47
N ARG A 81 13.34 -0.66 -5.26
CA ARG A 81 13.06 -1.03 -6.65
C ARG A 81 12.21 -2.30 -6.66
N ALA A 82 11.40 -2.48 -7.70
CA ALA A 82 10.49 -3.63 -7.79
C ALA A 82 11.21 -4.99 -7.67
N ALA A 83 12.40 -5.12 -8.25
CA ALA A 83 13.21 -6.35 -8.16
C ALA A 83 13.66 -6.68 -6.74
N ASP A 84 13.95 -5.65 -5.93
CA ASP A 84 14.38 -5.82 -4.53
C ASP A 84 13.16 -6.10 -3.65
N ALA A 85 12.06 -5.37 -3.87
CA ALA A 85 10.80 -5.57 -3.15
C ALA A 85 10.23 -6.99 -3.35
N ALA A 86 10.43 -7.60 -4.52
CA ALA A 86 9.96 -8.95 -4.81
C ALA A 86 10.63 -10.04 -3.96
N ARG A 87 11.75 -9.73 -3.28
CA ARG A 87 12.56 -10.69 -2.53
C ARG A 87 12.60 -10.41 -1.03
N VAL A 88 11.91 -9.37 -0.57
CA VAL A 88 12.02 -8.91 0.81
C VAL A 88 11.16 -9.77 1.74
N ASP A 89 11.75 -10.25 2.85
CA ASP A 89 10.96 -10.71 3.98
C ASP A 89 10.44 -9.49 4.73
N TRP A 90 9.15 -9.47 5.00
CA TRP A 90 8.51 -8.36 5.70
C TRP A 90 9.08 -8.15 7.12
N ARG A 91 9.66 -9.19 7.71
CA ARG A 91 10.32 -9.12 9.03
C ARG A 91 11.57 -8.24 8.99
N ASP A 92 12.25 -8.17 7.84
CA ASP A 92 13.48 -7.41 7.63
C ASP A 92 13.23 -5.94 7.21
N LEU A 93 11.96 -5.54 7.07
CA LEU A 93 11.57 -4.18 6.67
C LEU A 93 11.83 -3.10 7.71
#